data_AF-A8YB65-F1
#
_entry.id   AF-A8YB65-F1
#
_cell.length_a   1.000
_cell.length_b   1.000
_cell.length_c   1.000
_cell.angle_alpha   90.00
_cell.angle_beta   90.00
_cell.angle_gamma   90.00
#
_symmetry.space_group_name_H-M   'P 1'
#
loop_
_entity.id
_entity.type
_entity.pdbx_description
1 polymer ?
#
loop_
_entity_poly.entity_id
_entity_poly.type
_entity_poly.pdbx_seq_one_letter_code
_entity_poly.pdbx_strand_id
1 'polypeptide(L)'
;MPAIERLKKRAGRFVLATNDLEKKRLSSEDILKKYKGQQAPERGFSFLKDPGFFADSVFLKSPHRIEVMAMLMGLCLLVYTRG
;
A
#
# COMPACT_ATOMS: atom_id res chain seq x y z
N MET A 1 -32.12 10.61 -9.75
CA MET A 1 -31.49 9.28 -9.94
C MET A 1 -31.15 8.64 -8.58
N PRO A 2 -32.14 8.11 -7.85
CA PRO A 2 -31.93 7.56 -6.49
C PRO A 2 -31.08 6.27 -6.45
N ALA A 3 -30.99 5.55 -7.57
CA ALA A 3 -30.19 4.33 -7.67
C ALA A 3 -28.67 4.59 -7.59
N ILE A 4 -28.18 5.67 -8.23
CA ILE A 4 -26.76 6.04 -8.24
C ILE A 4 -26.29 6.45 -6.84
N GLU A 5 -27.12 7.20 -6.12
CA GLU A 5 -26.81 7.67 -4.77
C GLU A 5 -26.76 6.52 -3.75
N ARG A 6 -27.68 5.55 -3.88
CA ARG A 6 -27.68 4.34 -3.07
C ARG A 6 -26.45 3.46 -3.32
N LEU A 7 -26.00 3.38 -4.57
CA LEU A 7 -24.79 2.65 -4.96
C LEU A 7 -23.52 3.36 -4.42
N LYS A 8 -23.43 4.69 -4.52
CA LYS A 8 -22.34 5.48 -3.91
C LYS A 8 -22.25 5.26 -2.39
N LYS A 9 -23.38 5.25 -1.68
CA LYS A 9 -23.43 4.99 -0.23
C LYS A 9 -22.95 3.58 0.16
N ARG A 10 -23.11 2.60 -0.74
CA ARG A 10 -22.62 1.23 -0.51
C ARG A 10 -21.14 1.08 -0.84
N ALA A 11 -20.66 1.77 -1.88
CA ALA A 11 -19.27 1.68 -2.35
C ALA A 11 -18.22 2.14 -1.30
N GLY A 12 -18.62 2.94 -0.31
CA GLY A 12 -17.72 3.39 0.76
C GLY A 12 -17.63 2.47 2.00
N ARG A 13 -18.36 1.33 2.03
CA ARG A 13 -18.40 0.45 3.19
C ARG A 13 -17.36 -0.66 3.08
N PHE A 14 -16.63 -0.91 4.17
CA PHE A 14 -15.65 -1.98 4.27
C PHE A 14 -15.72 -2.63 5.65
N VAL A 15 -15.29 -3.88 5.73
CA VAL A 15 -15.22 -4.66 6.97
C VAL A 15 -13.75 -4.86 7.31
N LEU A 16 -13.37 -4.52 8.55
CA LEU A 16 -12.05 -4.81 9.08
C LEU A 16 -12.18 -5.93 10.11
N ALA A 17 -11.36 -6.96 9.97
CA ALA A 17 -11.28 -8.08 10.88
C ALA A 17 -9.85 -8.16 11.45
N THR A 18 -9.72 -8.53 12.72
CA THR A 18 -8.44 -8.71 13.39
C THR A 18 -8.45 -10.04 14.14
N ASN A 19 -7.29 -10.69 14.22
CA ASN A 19 -7.07 -11.90 15.01
C ASN A 19 -6.84 -11.58 16.50
N ASP A 20 -6.80 -10.30 16.88
CA ASP A 20 -6.69 -9.89 18.27
C ASP A 20 -8.03 -10.10 18.99
N LEU A 21 -8.04 -11.03 19.96
CA LEU A 21 -9.23 -11.42 20.72
C LEU A 21 -9.53 -10.47 21.88
N GLU A 22 -8.56 -9.63 22.26
CA GLU A 22 -8.66 -8.76 23.44
C GLU A 22 -9.21 -7.38 23.06
N LYS A 23 -10.52 -7.18 23.27
CA LYS A 23 -11.23 -5.94 22.92
C LYS A 23 -10.67 -4.66 23.56
N LYS A 24 -9.93 -4.76 24.65
CA LYS A 24 -9.32 -3.62 25.35
C LYS A 24 -7.95 -3.23 24.76
N ARG A 25 -7.31 -4.12 24.00
CA ARG A 25 -5.97 -3.92 23.46
C ARG A 25 -5.96 -3.13 22.15
N LEU A 26 -7.05 -3.23 21.39
CA LEU A 26 -7.26 -2.51 20.14
C LEU A 26 -8.69 -1.99 20.07
N SER A 27 -8.84 -0.67 20.20
CA SER A 27 -10.13 -0.04 19.96
C SER A 27 -10.48 -0.10 18.46
N SER A 28 -11.78 0.01 18.14
CA SER A 28 -12.23 0.11 16.75
C SER A 28 -11.61 1.30 16.01
N GLU A 29 -11.35 2.40 16.71
CA GLU A 29 -10.72 3.60 16.17
C GLU A 29 -9.24 3.35 15.83
N ASP A 30 -8.52 2.64 16.70
CA ASP A 30 -7.12 2.26 16.46
C ASP A 30 -6.99 1.31 15.27
N ILE A 31 -7.90 0.35 15.14
CA ILE A 31 -7.95 -0.57 13.99
C ILE A 31 -8.14 0.22 12.70
N LEU A 32 -9.11 1.15 12.68
CA LEU A 32 -9.37 2.00 11.53
C LEU A 32 -8.18 2.89 11.18
N LYS A 33 -7.55 3.51 12.19
CA LYS A 33 -6.37 4.37 12.01
C LYS A 33 -5.19 3.59 11.46
N LYS A 34 -4.92 2.39 11.98
CA LYS A 34 -3.86 1.50 11.48
C LYS A 34 -4.12 1.09 10.03
N TYR A 35 -5.35 0.67 9.70
CA TYR A 35 -5.73 0.30 8.34
C TYR A 35 -5.54 1.46 7.36
N LYS A 36 -6.05 2.66 7.69
CA LYS A 36 -5.88 3.85 6.83
C LYS A 36 -4.42 4.31 6.73
N GLY A 37 -3.60 4.05 7.75
CA GLY A 37 -2.16 4.32 7.74
C GLY A 37 -1.37 3.47 6.73
N GLN A 38 -1.91 2.36 6.24
CA GLN A 38 -1.25 1.49 5.24
C GLN A 38 -1.12 2.13 3.85
N GLN A 39 -1.79 3.27 3.59
CA GLN A 39 -1.67 3.98 2.31
C GLN A 39 -0.25 4.51 2.02
N ALA A 40 0.56 4.80 3.05
CA ALA A 40 1.91 5.33 2.84
C ALA A 40 2.83 4.31 2.13
N PRO A 41 2.94 3.05 2.59
CA PRO A 41 3.60 1.98 1.84
C PRO A 41 3.07 1.82 0.41
N GLU A 42 1.75 1.81 0.22
CA GLU A 42 1.13 1.59 -1.09
C GLU A 42 1.48 2.69 -2.10
N ARG A 43 1.49 3.96 -1.65
CA ARG A 43 1.94 5.09 -2.48
C ARG A 43 3.41 4.97 -2.85
N GLY A 44 4.26 4.56 -1.91
CA GLY A 44 5.68 4.33 -2.19
C GLY A 44 5.92 3.24 -3.23
N PHE A 45 5.20 2.12 -3.15
CA PHE A 45 5.29 1.07 -4.17
C PHE A 45 4.67 1.47 -5.51
N SER A 46 3.66 2.33 -5.52
CA SER A 46 3.12 2.88 -6.76
C SER A 46 4.16 3.69 -7.53
N PHE A 47 5.05 4.42 -6.83
CA PHE A 47 6.16 5.14 -7.44
C PHE A 47 7.18 4.19 -8.12
N LEU A 48 7.49 3.06 -7.48
CA LEU A 48 8.40 2.06 -8.07
C LEU A 48 7.82 1.35 -9.30
N LYS A 49 6.49 1.37 -9.45
CA LYS A 49 5.77 0.80 -10.61
C LYS A 49 5.48 1.84 -11.69
N ASP A 50 5.80 3.11 -11.45
CA ASP A 50 5.55 4.17 -12.41
C ASP A 50 6.45 3.96 -13.64
N PRO A 51 5.92 3.94 -14.87
CA PRO A 51 6.71 3.72 -16.08
C PRO A 51 7.69 4.86 -16.39
N GLY A 52 7.55 6.04 -15.77
CA GLY A 52 8.53 7.11 -15.79
C GLY A 52 9.69 6.90 -14.81
N PHE A 53 9.54 5.97 -13.85
CA PHE A 53 10.66 5.40 -13.13
C PHE A 53 11.42 4.54 -14.14
N PHE A 54 12.61 4.99 -14.53
CA PHE A 54 13.49 4.51 -15.59
C PHE A 54 13.92 3.02 -15.53
N ALA A 55 13.11 2.11 -14.99
CA ALA A 55 13.33 0.67 -14.95
C ALA A 55 13.58 0.05 -16.33
N ASP A 56 12.93 0.55 -17.38
CA ASP A 56 13.21 0.16 -18.77
C ASP A 56 14.61 0.58 -19.25
N SER A 57 15.17 1.68 -18.71
CA SER A 57 16.54 2.11 -19.05
C SER A 57 17.62 1.29 -18.33
N VAL A 58 17.25 0.67 -17.20
CA VAL A 58 18.12 -0.29 -16.52
C VAL A 58 17.91 -1.62 -17.24
N PHE A 59 18.69 -1.89 -18.28
CA PHE A 59 18.64 -3.13 -19.07
C PHE A 59 18.96 -4.38 -18.21
N LEU A 60 18.01 -4.79 -17.39
CA LEU A 60 18.09 -5.95 -16.50
C LEU A 60 17.67 -7.19 -17.29
N LYS A 61 18.62 -7.73 -18.05
CA LYS A 61 18.38 -8.90 -18.92
C LYS A 61 18.36 -10.24 -18.18
N SER A 62 18.76 -10.28 -16.90
CA SER A 62 18.76 -11.52 -16.10
C SER A 62 17.86 -11.41 -14.86
N PRO A 63 17.11 -12.47 -14.51
CA PRO A 63 16.21 -12.48 -13.34
C PRO A 63 16.90 -12.08 -12.04
N HIS A 64 18.13 -12.56 -11.83
CA HIS A 64 18.92 -12.24 -10.65
C HIS A 64 19.17 -10.73 -10.47
N ARG A 65 19.45 -10.01 -11.57
CA ARG A 65 19.67 -8.56 -11.49
C ARG A 65 18.37 -7.82 -11.20
N ILE A 66 17.24 -8.30 -11.71
CA ILE A 66 15.91 -7.74 -11.42
C ILE A 66 15.60 -7.86 -9.93
N GLU A 67 15.85 -9.02 -9.33
CA GLU A 67 15.64 -9.27 -7.90
C GLU A 67 16.50 -8.34 -7.03
N VAL A 68 17.80 -8.24 -7.33
CA VAL A 68 18.73 -7.37 -6.60
C VAL A 68 18.29 -5.91 -6.70
N MET A 69 17.90 -5.46 -7.90
CA MET A 69 17.46 -4.08 -8.09
C MET A 69 16.13 -3.79 -7.39
N ALA A 70 15.18 -4.73 -7.41
CA ALA A 70 13.93 -4.61 -6.67
C ALA A 70 14.17 -4.52 -5.15
N MET A 71 15.11 -5.30 -4.61
CA MET A 71 15.49 -5.25 -3.20
C MET A 71 16.13 -3.90 -2.84
N LEU A 72 17.06 -3.39 -3.66
CA LEU A 72 17.69 -2.08 -3.46
C LEU A 72 16.66 -0.94 -3.53
N MET A 73 15.80 -0.95 -4.54
CA MET A 73 14.73 0.04 -4.70
C MET A 73 13.76 0.01 -3.51
N GLY A 74 13.40 -1.18 -3.02
CA GLY A 74 12.59 -1.33 -1.82
C GLY A 74 13.27 -0.77 -0.55
N LEU A 75 14.59 -0.97 -0.42
CA LEU A 75 15.36 -0.41 0.69
C LEU A 75 15.45 1.12 0.62
N CYS A 76 15.71 1.68 -0.56
CA CYS A 76 15.71 3.12 -0.79
C CYS A 76 14.34 3.74 -0.45
N LEU A 77 13.25 3.08 -0.85
CA LEU A 77 11.90 3.52 -0.53
C LEU A 77 11.64 3.48 0.99
N LEU A 78 12.10 2.44 1.69
CA LEU A 78 11.99 2.35 3.14
C LEU A 78 12.68 3.54 3.83
N VAL A 79 13.89 3.89 3.42
CA VAL A 79 14.63 5.05 3.97
C VAL A 79 13.91 6.36 3.63
N TYR A 80 13.46 6.53 2.38
CA TYR A 80 12.75 7.73 1.94
C TYR A 80 11.45 7.96 2.73
N THR A 81 10.70 6.90 3.05
CA THR A 81 9.45 7.01 3.83
C THR A 81 9.67 7.30 5.32
N ARG A 82 10.90 7.15 5.83
CA ARG A 82 11.29 7.42 7.22
C ARG A 82 11.85 8.83 7.42
N GLY A 83 12.33 9.47 6.34
CA GLY A 83 12.86 10.83 6.34
C GLY A 83 11.80 11.90 6.19
#